data_AF-A0A2X4UTA2-F1
#
_entry.id   AF-A0A2X4UTA2-F1
#
_cell.length_a   1.000
_cell.length_b   1.000
_cell.length_c   1.000
_cell.angle_alpha   90.00
_cell.angle_beta   90.00
_cell.angle_gamma   90.00
#
_symmetry.space_group_name_H-M   'P 1'
#
loop_
_entity.id
_entity.type
_entity.pdbx_description
1 polymer ?
#
loop_
_entity_poly.entity_id
_entity_poly.type
_entity_poly.pdbx_seq_one_letter_code
_entity_poly.pdbx_strand_id
1 'polypeptide(L)'
;MVDTTAQKKLTPADIRGVFLRSNLFQGSWNFERMQALGFCFSMVPVIRRLYPENNDDRKRAIKRHLEFFNTHPYVAAPVLGVTMAMEEQRANGAPIDDAAINGIKVGLMGPLAGVGDPIFWGTVRPVFAALGAGIAMSGSLLGPILFFVLFNLVRLLTRYYGVAYGYRKGVDIVNDMGGGFPAKTDGRSVHSWPVCDGSIG
;
A
#
# COMPACT_ATOMS: atom_id res chain seq x y z
N MET A 1 -23.98 -17.47 -26.83
CA MET A 1 -24.12 -16.01 -26.60
C MET A 1 -23.11 -15.63 -25.55
N VAL A 2 -22.06 -14.90 -25.93
CA VAL A 2 -21.02 -14.43 -25.00
C VAL A 2 -21.64 -13.29 -24.22
N ASP A 3 -21.99 -13.55 -22.95
CA ASP A 3 -22.47 -12.51 -22.05
C ASP A 3 -21.34 -11.47 -21.94
N THR A 4 -21.57 -10.28 -22.49
CA THR A 4 -20.59 -9.19 -22.44
C THR A 4 -20.66 -8.60 -21.05
N THR A 5 -20.12 -9.32 -20.05
CA THR A 5 -20.01 -8.81 -18.68
C THR A 5 -19.28 -7.48 -18.73
N ALA A 6 -20.00 -6.39 -18.45
CA ALA A 6 -19.45 -5.04 -18.39
C ALA A 6 -18.20 -5.06 -17.50
N GLN A 7 -17.07 -4.61 -18.05
CA GLN A 7 -15.82 -4.54 -17.28
C GLN A 7 -16.06 -3.72 -16.01
N LYS A 8 -15.81 -4.33 -14.86
CA LYS A 8 -15.87 -3.69 -13.56
C LYS A 8 -14.62 -2.85 -13.42
N LYS A 9 -14.78 -1.53 -13.55
CA LYS A 9 -13.70 -0.56 -13.41
C LYS A 9 -13.90 0.30 -12.17
N LEU A 10 -12.83 0.50 -11.41
CA LEU A 10 -12.84 1.42 -10.28
C LEU A 10 -12.91 2.85 -10.78
N THR A 11 -13.72 3.65 -10.09
CA THR A 11 -13.88 5.06 -10.40
C THR A 11 -12.96 5.91 -9.54
N PRO A 12 -12.63 7.14 -9.98
CA PRO A 12 -11.89 8.08 -9.14
C PRO A 12 -12.60 8.41 -7.81
N ALA A 13 -13.91 8.20 -7.72
CA ALA A 13 -14.66 8.34 -6.47
C ALA A 13 -14.33 7.22 -5.47
N ASP A 14 -14.12 5.98 -5.93
CA ASP A 14 -13.76 4.87 -5.06
C ASP A 14 -12.34 5.05 -4.51
N ILE A 15 -11.40 5.47 -5.37
CA ILE A 15 -10.02 5.76 -4.95
C ILE A 15 -9.99 6.86 -3.88
N ARG A 16 -10.79 7.93 -4.05
CA ARG A 16 -10.96 8.98 -3.02
C ARG A 16 -11.62 8.42 -1.75
N GLY A 17 -12.58 7.51 -1.89
CA GLY A 17 -13.24 6.83 -0.77
C GLY A 17 -12.29 5.94 0.03
N VAL A 18 -11.34 5.29 -0.64
CA VAL A 18 -10.25 4.50 -0.02
C VAL A 18 -9.27 5.43 0.66
N PHE A 19 -8.85 6.52 0.00
CA PHE A 19 -7.99 7.54 0.61
C PHE A 19 -8.61 8.09 1.90
N LEU A 20 -9.88 8.49 1.89
CA LEU A 20 -10.55 9.02 3.07
C LEU A 20 -10.58 8.00 4.21
N ARG A 21 -11.02 6.76 3.95
CA ARG A 21 -11.07 5.68 4.95
C ARG A 21 -9.71 5.29 5.47
N SER A 22 -8.69 5.35 4.61
CA SER A 22 -7.32 5.04 5.00
C SER A 22 -6.79 6.04 6.03
N ASN A 23 -7.33 7.25 6.20
CA ASN A 23 -6.89 8.12 7.30
C ASN A 23 -7.09 7.49 8.69
N LEU A 24 -8.02 6.54 8.82
CA LEU A 24 -8.33 5.79 10.05
C LEU A 24 -7.59 4.44 10.12
N PHE A 25 -6.54 4.23 9.34
CA PHE A 25 -5.85 2.95 9.19
C PHE A 25 -5.28 2.36 10.48
N GLN A 26 -4.83 3.19 11.42
CA GLN A 26 -4.37 2.74 12.74
C GLN A 26 -5.48 2.69 13.81
N GLY A 27 -6.71 3.07 13.49
CA GLY A 27 -7.81 3.16 14.46
C GLY A 27 -8.25 1.82 15.06
N SER A 28 -7.80 0.70 14.49
CA SER A 28 -8.13 -0.65 14.98
C SER A 28 -6.91 -1.56 15.01
N TRP A 29 -5.79 -1.00 15.46
CA TRP A 29 -4.56 -1.75 15.66
C TRP A 29 -4.77 -2.81 16.74
N ASN A 30 -4.36 -4.06 16.47
CA ASN A 30 -4.46 -5.15 17.43
C ASN A 30 -3.19 -6.01 17.40
N PHE A 31 -2.86 -6.67 18.50
CA PHE A 31 -1.63 -7.48 18.59
C PHE A 31 -1.67 -8.75 17.73
N GLU A 32 -2.85 -9.27 17.41
CA GLU A 32 -3.01 -10.51 16.65
C GLU A 32 -2.69 -10.32 15.15
N ARG A 33 -3.09 -9.17 14.58
CA ARG A 33 -3.10 -8.90 13.12
C ARG A 33 -2.65 -7.50 12.75
N MET A 34 -2.18 -6.71 13.72
CA MET A 34 -1.65 -5.36 13.56
C MET A 34 -2.65 -4.43 12.87
N GLN A 35 -2.37 -4.02 11.63
CA GLN A 35 -3.17 -3.05 10.88
C GLN A 35 -4.14 -3.69 9.88
N ALA A 36 -4.29 -5.02 9.91
CA ALA A 36 -5.14 -5.77 8.97
C ALA A 36 -6.58 -5.23 8.91
N LEU A 37 -7.18 -4.89 10.05
CA LEU A 37 -8.56 -4.37 10.08
C LEU A 37 -8.68 -3.00 9.40
N GLY A 38 -7.68 -2.13 9.60
CA GLY A 38 -7.59 -0.84 8.92
C GLY A 38 -7.40 -0.98 7.41
N PHE A 39 -6.66 -2.01 6.98
CA PHE A 39 -6.52 -2.38 5.57
C PHE A 39 -7.85 -2.83 4.97
N CYS A 40 -8.52 -3.77 5.63
CA CYS A 40 -9.84 -4.24 5.23
C CYS A 40 -10.86 -3.10 5.14
N PHE A 41 -10.92 -2.23 6.17
CA PHE A 41 -11.82 -1.08 6.20
C PHE A 41 -11.58 -0.11 5.03
N SER A 42 -10.31 0.14 4.69
CA SER A 42 -9.94 0.98 3.57
C SER A 42 -10.40 0.40 2.23
N MET A 43 -10.40 -0.94 2.10
CA MET A 43 -10.79 -1.66 0.89
C MET A 43 -12.31 -1.87 0.73
N VAL A 44 -13.13 -1.63 1.76
CA VAL A 44 -14.60 -1.80 1.71
C VAL A 44 -15.26 -1.16 0.48
N PRO A 45 -15.03 0.12 0.11
CA PRO A 45 -15.68 0.72 -1.07
C PRO A 45 -15.33 0.01 -2.38
N VAL A 46 -14.11 -0.52 -2.50
CA VAL A 46 -13.63 -1.27 -3.67
C VAL A 46 -14.34 -2.62 -3.73
N ILE A 47 -14.34 -3.36 -2.62
CA ILE A 47 -15.01 -4.66 -2.52
C ILE A 47 -16.51 -4.54 -2.82
N ARG A 48 -17.17 -3.50 -2.30
CA ARG A 48 -18.61 -3.25 -2.54
C ARG A 48 -18.94 -3.01 -4.00
N ARG A 49 -18.01 -2.42 -4.77
CA ARG A 49 -18.20 -2.18 -6.20
C ARG A 49 -17.89 -3.42 -7.04
N LEU A 50 -16.81 -4.12 -6.71
CA LEU A 50 -16.35 -5.27 -7.49
C LEU A 50 -17.21 -6.53 -7.25
N TYR A 51 -17.71 -6.70 -6.03
CA TYR A 51 -18.48 -7.88 -5.62
C TYR A 51 -19.87 -7.50 -5.11
N PRO A 52 -20.96 -8.02 -5.71
CA PRO A 52 -22.32 -7.72 -5.29
C PRO A 52 -22.62 -8.18 -3.85
N GLU A 53 -23.70 -7.63 -3.28
CA GLU A 53 -24.17 -8.00 -1.94
C GLU A 53 -24.56 -9.49 -1.86
N ASN A 54 -24.29 -10.11 -0.71
CA ASN A 54 -24.55 -11.52 -0.41
C ASN A 54 -23.80 -12.58 -1.24
N ASN A 55 -22.76 -12.21 -2.00
CA ASN A 55 -21.90 -13.15 -2.71
C ASN A 55 -20.79 -13.74 -1.80
N ASP A 56 -20.51 -15.03 -1.92
CA ASP A 56 -19.38 -15.70 -1.28
C ASP A 56 -18.02 -15.11 -1.70
N ASP A 57 -17.90 -14.59 -2.92
CA ASP A 57 -16.71 -13.86 -3.36
C ASP A 57 -16.41 -12.63 -2.49
N ARG A 58 -17.45 -11.95 -2.02
CA ARG A 58 -17.30 -10.80 -1.13
C ARG A 58 -16.80 -11.22 0.25
N LYS A 59 -17.28 -12.36 0.77
CA LYS A 59 -16.77 -12.93 2.03
C LYS A 59 -15.31 -13.35 1.89
N ARG A 60 -14.94 -13.98 0.76
CA ARG A 60 -13.54 -14.32 0.44
C ARG A 60 -12.65 -13.07 0.37
N ALA A 61 -13.11 -12.01 -0.29
CA ALA A 61 -12.41 -10.73 -0.38
C ALA A 61 -12.13 -10.10 0.99
N ILE A 62 -13.14 -10.07 1.86
CA ILE A 62 -12.97 -9.55 3.21
C ILE A 62 -11.97 -10.40 4.01
N LYS A 63 -12.05 -11.74 3.89
CA LYS A 63 -11.15 -12.66 4.61
C LYS A 63 -9.68 -12.48 4.24
N ARG A 64 -9.34 -12.31 2.95
CA ARG A 64 -7.94 -12.07 2.52
C ARG A 64 -7.40 -10.70 2.89
N HIS A 65 -8.26 -9.70 3.06
CA HIS A 65 -7.82 -8.37 3.54
C HIS A 65 -7.75 -8.29 5.08
N LEU A 66 -8.21 -9.32 5.79
CA LEU A 66 -8.04 -9.50 7.23
C LEU A 66 -6.78 -10.29 7.61
N GLU A 67 -5.96 -10.66 6.63
CA GLU A 67 -4.64 -11.24 6.89
C GLU A 67 -3.68 -10.21 7.47
N PHE A 68 -2.68 -10.71 8.20
CA PHE A 68 -1.69 -9.90 8.89
C PHE A 68 -1.08 -8.87 7.93
N PHE A 69 -1.15 -7.59 8.33
CA PHE A 69 -0.53 -6.50 7.60
C PHE A 69 0.04 -5.49 8.59
N ASN A 70 1.34 -5.24 8.48
CA ASN A 70 2.01 -4.23 9.28
C ASN A 70 3.04 -3.48 8.44
N THR A 71 2.83 -2.17 8.30
CA THR A 71 3.81 -1.27 7.70
C THR A 71 3.60 0.14 8.24
N HIS A 72 4.40 1.08 7.76
CA HIS A 72 4.24 2.46 8.16
C HIS A 72 2.93 3.06 7.56
N PRO A 73 2.05 3.70 8.35
CA PRO A 73 0.69 4.05 7.93
C PRO A 73 0.57 4.94 6.69
N TYR A 74 1.58 5.79 6.44
CA TYR A 74 1.59 6.70 5.30
C TYR A 74 2.05 6.02 4.01
N VAL A 75 2.97 5.06 4.12
CA VAL A 75 3.49 4.26 3.00
C VAL A 75 2.70 2.96 2.77
N ALA A 76 1.70 2.67 3.61
CA ALA A 76 0.68 1.66 3.32
C ALA A 76 -0.21 2.04 2.12
N ALA A 77 -0.27 3.34 1.77
CA ALA A 77 -1.09 3.86 0.68
C ALA A 77 -0.77 3.25 -0.70
N PRO A 78 0.51 3.19 -1.13
CA PRO A 78 0.90 2.45 -2.33
C PRO A 78 0.44 0.99 -2.36
N VAL A 79 0.54 0.27 -1.24
CA VAL A 79 0.10 -1.14 -1.15
C VAL A 79 -1.41 -1.26 -1.34
N LEU A 80 -2.19 -0.37 -0.71
CA LEU A 80 -3.63 -0.27 -0.96
C LEU A 80 -3.91 -0.02 -2.45
N GLY A 81 -3.16 0.91 -3.06
CA GLY A 81 -3.13 1.19 -4.49
C GLY A 81 -3.02 -0.07 -5.36
N VAL A 82 -1.92 -0.80 -5.19
CA VAL A 82 -1.61 -2.01 -5.98
C VAL A 82 -2.67 -3.09 -5.75
N THR A 83 -3.07 -3.27 -4.50
CA THR A 83 -4.07 -4.29 -4.13
C THR A 83 -5.42 -4.01 -4.79
N MET A 84 -5.84 -2.75 -4.90
CA MET A 84 -7.07 -2.39 -5.63
C MET A 84 -7.01 -2.75 -7.11
N ALA A 85 -5.86 -2.53 -7.77
CA ALA A 85 -5.68 -2.87 -9.17
C ALA A 85 -5.74 -4.39 -9.39
N MET A 86 -5.15 -5.18 -8.49
CA MET A 86 -5.24 -6.64 -8.54
C MET A 86 -6.66 -7.15 -8.32
N GLU A 87 -7.40 -6.60 -7.35
CA GLU A 87 -8.80 -6.97 -7.11
C GLU A 87 -9.68 -6.61 -8.31
N GLU A 88 -9.45 -5.46 -8.95
CA GLU A 88 -10.18 -5.05 -10.16
C GLU A 88 -10.00 -6.06 -11.29
N GLN A 89 -8.75 -6.44 -11.58
CA GLN A 89 -8.43 -7.39 -12.64
C GLN A 89 -8.97 -8.79 -12.34
N ARG A 90 -8.88 -9.23 -11.09
CA ARG A 90 -9.49 -10.48 -10.64
C ARG A 90 -11.00 -10.48 -10.81
N ALA A 91 -11.67 -9.39 -10.45
CA ALA A 91 -13.12 -9.24 -10.62
C ALA A 91 -13.54 -9.22 -12.10
N ASN A 92 -12.61 -8.91 -13.01
CA ASN A 92 -12.77 -8.98 -14.47
C ASN A 92 -12.36 -10.33 -15.07
N GLY A 93 -12.02 -11.33 -14.24
CA GLY A 93 -11.74 -12.69 -14.69
C GLY A 93 -10.26 -13.02 -14.89
N ALA A 94 -9.32 -12.14 -14.51
CA ALA A 94 -7.90 -12.48 -14.52
C ALA A 94 -7.60 -13.62 -13.52
N PRO A 95 -6.70 -14.56 -13.85
CA PRO A 95 -6.33 -15.70 -13.00
C PRO A 95 -5.40 -15.26 -11.85
N ILE A 96 -5.88 -14.36 -10.99
CA ILE A 96 -5.17 -13.87 -9.81
C ILE A 96 -5.69 -14.63 -8.60
N ASP A 97 -4.82 -15.41 -7.97
CA ASP A 97 -5.13 -16.16 -6.76
C ASP A 97 -5.03 -15.30 -5.50
N ASP A 98 -5.56 -15.81 -4.38
CA ASP A 98 -5.46 -15.13 -3.08
C ASP A 98 -4.00 -15.01 -2.63
N ALA A 99 -3.17 -16.02 -2.95
CA ALA A 99 -1.77 -16.06 -2.57
C ALA A 99 -0.94 -14.98 -3.27
N ALA A 100 -1.18 -14.65 -4.54
CA ALA A 100 -0.49 -13.54 -5.21
C ALA A 100 -0.81 -12.20 -4.54
N ILE A 101 -2.08 -11.94 -4.23
CA ILE A 101 -2.49 -10.69 -3.57
C ILE A 101 -1.81 -10.56 -2.19
N ASN A 102 -1.80 -11.63 -1.41
CA ASN A 102 -1.14 -11.63 -0.10
C ASN A 102 0.39 -11.61 -0.22
N GLY A 103 0.96 -12.28 -1.21
CA GLY A 103 2.39 -12.27 -1.53
C GLY A 103 2.89 -10.86 -1.83
N ILE A 104 2.16 -10.07 -2.63
CA ILE A 104 2.50 -8.67 -2.88
C ILE A 104 2.40 -7.83 -1.61
N LYS A 105 1.35 -8.02 -0.79
CA LYS A 105 1.26 -7.32 0.50
C LYS A 105 2.47 -7.62 1.38
N VAL A 106 2.78 -8.89 1.62
CA VAL A 106 3.89 -9.33 2.49
C VAL A 106 5.24 -8.87 1.92
N GLY A 107 5.44 -9.01 0.61
CA GLY A 107 6.67 -8.59 -0.07
C GLY A 107 6.90 -7.07 0.01
N LEU A 108 5.83 -6.26 0.03
CA LEU A 108 5.93 -4.82 0.17
C LEU A 108 5.95 -4.33 1.63
N MET A 109 5.44 -5.12 2.59
CA MET A 109 5.40 -4.73 4.01
C MET A 109 6.79 -4.39 4.55
N GLY A 110 7.78 -5.27 4.33
CA GLY A 110 9.13 -5.15 4.87
C GLY A 110 9.89 -3.93 4.34
N PRO A 111 10.10 -3.81 3.02
CA PRO A 111 10.81 -2.67 2.44
C PRO A 111 10.14 -1.33 2.74
N LEU A 112 8.81 -1.25 2.67
CA LEU A 112 8.10 0.00 2.95
C LEU A 112 8.12 0.37 4.43
N ALA A 113 8.08 -0.61 5.35
CA ALA A 113 8.26 -0.33 6.78
C ALA A 113 9.68 0.20 7.05
N GLY A 114 10.70 -0.51 6.52
CA GLY A 114 12.11 -0.15 6.70
C GLY A 114 12.48 1.22 6.14
N VAL A 115 11.85 1.67 5.05
CA VAL A 115 12.05 3.01 4.49
C VAL A 115 11.14 4.06 5.13
N GLY A 116 9.88 3.71 5.39
CA GLY A 116 8.88 4.63 5.91
C GLY A 116 9.15 5.09 7.33
N ASP A 117 9.58 4.18 8.21
CA ASP A 117 9.83 4.50 9.62
C ASP A 117 10.95 5.53 9.83
N PRO A 118 12.17 5.39 9.28
CA PRO A 118 13.22 6.39 9.46
C PRO A 118 12.86 7.73 8.80
N ILE A 119 12.18 7.74 7.65
CA ILE A 119 11.80 8.99 6.99
C ILE A 119 10.76 9.74 7.82
N PHE A 120 9.64 9.12 8.17
CA PHE A 120 8.52 9.84 8.78
C PHE A 120 8.70 10.03 10.28
N TRP A 121 9.11 8.98 11.00
CA TRP A 121 9.32 9.06 12.44
C TRP A 121 10.70 9.60 12.80
N GLY A 122 11.73 9.29 12.01
CA GLY A 122 13.11 9.72 12.27
C GLY A 122 13.48 11.09 11.72
N THR A 123 12.91 11.52 10.58
CA THR A 123 13.30 12.79 9.94
C THR A 123 12.17 13.81 9.89
N VAL A 124 11.07 13.50 9.21
CA VAL A 124 9.99 14.47 8.93
C VAL A 124 9.37 14.99 10.22
N ARG A 125 8.99 14.10 11.14
CA ARG A 125 8.36 14.50 12.41
C ARG A 125 9.33 15.29 13.31
N PRO A 126 10.58 14.85 13.58
CA PRO A 126 11.51 15.62 14.40
C PRO A 126 11.92 16.95 13.77
N VAL A 127 12.14 17.02 12.46
CA VAL A 127 12.51 18.27 11.77
C VAL A 127 11.38 19.29 11.87
N PHE A 128 10.13 18.91 11.57
CA PHE A 128 9.01 19.83 11.73
C PHE A 128 8.76 20.19 13.19
N ALA A 129 8.94 19.26 14.12
CA ALA A 129 8.80 19.54 15.54
C ALA A 129 9.87 20.54 16.01
N ALA A 130 11.13 20.40 15.57
CA ALA A 130 12.21 21.33 15.89
C ALA A 130 11.94 22.74 15.32
N LEU A 131 11.47 22.82 14.07
CA LEU A 131 11.08 24.10 13.45
C LEU A 131 9.92 24.76 14.20
N GLY A 132 8.87 24.00 14.53
CA GLY A 132 7.72 24.48 15.28
C GLY A 132 8.09 24.90 16.70
N ALA A 133 8.95 24.14 17.38
CA ALA A 133 9.43 24.43 18.72
C ALA A 133 10.30 25.70 18.75
N GLY A 134 11.20 25.88 17.79
CA GLY A 134 12.04 27.08 17.70
C GLY A 134 11.22 28.37 17.58
N ILE A 135 10.14 28.34 16.81
CA ILE A 135 9.21 29.47 16.70
C ILE A 135 8.36 29.62 17.97
N ALA A 136 7.91 28.51 18.57
CA ALA A 136 7.11 28.53 19.79
C ALA A 136 7.87 29.11 20.99
N MET A 137 9.19 28.92 21.06
CA MET A 137 10.05 29.49 22.11
C MET A 137 10.03 31.03 22.13
N SER A 138 9.69 31.68 21.02
CA SER A 138 9.48 33.14 20.97
C SER A 138 8.14 33.61 21.55
N GLY A 139 7.30 32.69 22.05
CA GLY A 139 5.96 32.98 22.58
C GLY A 139 4.85 33.00 21.52
N SER A 140 5.17 32.72 20.25
CA SER A 140 4.20 32.76 19.15
C SER A 140 3.44 31.44 18.99
N LEU A 141 2.11 31.53 18.94
CA LEU A 141 1.22 30.40 18.63
C LEU A 141 1.38 29.87 17.19
N LEU A 142 2.12 30.60 16.34
CA LEU A 142 2.42 30.16 14.98
C LEU A 142 3.27 28.88 14.96
N GLY A 143 4.12 28.64 15.97
CA GLY A 143 4.97 27.45 16.02
C GLY A 143 4.19 26.13 16.00
N PRO A 144 3.27 25.91 16.96
CA PRO A 144 2.41 24.71 16.98
C PRO A 144 1.48 24.60 15.76
N ILE A 145 0.94 25.71 15.27
CA ILE A 145 0.07 25.74 14.08
C ILE A 145 0.86 25.32 12.84
N LEU A 146 2.07 25.85 12.66
CA LEU A 146 2.94 25.52 11.53
C LEU A 146 3.31 24.04 11.54
N PHE A 147 3.68 23.49 12.71
CA PHE A 147 3.92 22.06 12.85
C PHE A 147 2.69 21.24 12.44
N PHE A 148 1.51 21.60 12.96
CA PHE A 148 0.27 20.89 12.68
C PHE A 148 -0.07 20.90 11.18
N VAL A 149 0.04 22.05 10.53
CA VAL A 149 -0.28 22.21 9.10
C VAL A 149 0.74 21.48 8.23
N LEU A 150 2.04 21.72 8.43
CA LEU A 150 3.08 21.10 7.59
C LEU A 150 3.08 19.58 7.73
N PHE A 151 3.01 19.07 8.96
CA PHE A 151 3.01 17.63 9.20
C PHE A 151 1.77 16.96 8.60
N ASN A 152 0.58 17.53 8.79
CA ASN A 152 -0.64 16.96 8.21
C ASN A 152 -0.64 17.07 6.69
N LEU A 153 -0.15 18.16 6.11
CA LEU A 153 -0.08 18.34 4.67
C LEU A 153 0.84 17.30 4.04
N VAL A 154 2.06 17.11 4.55
CA VAL A 154 2.97 16.07 4.06
C VAL A 154 2.35 14.68 4.19
N ARG A 155 1.78 14.36 5.36
CA ARG A 155 1.05 13.11 5.59
C ARG A 155 -0.06 12.86 4.57
N LEU A 156 -0.92 13.85 4.32
CA LEU A 156 -2.07 13.73 3.42
C LEU A 156 -1.61 13.62 1.96
N LEU A 157 -0.61 14.40 1.55
CA LEU A 157 -0.05 14.34 0.19
C LEU A 157 0.60 12.99 -0.08
N THR A 158 1.49 12.51 0.79
CA THR A 158 2.12 11.19 0.64
C THR A 158 1.05 10.11 0.51
N ARG A 159 -0.01 10.19 1.30
CA ARG A 159 -1.08 9.19 1.30
C ARG A 159 -1.91 9.26 0.02
N TYR A 160 -2.33 10.46 -0.42
CA TYR A 160 -3.13 10.63 -1.62
C TYR A 160 -2.36 10.21 -2.89
N TYR A 161 -1.16 10.76 -3.06
CA TYR A 161 -0.29 10.39 -4.18
C TYR A 161 0.12 8.94 -4.11
N GLY A 162 0.36 8.40 -2.91
CA GLY A 162 0.69 7.00 -2.70
C GLY A 162 -0.40 6.05 -3.18
N VAL A 163 -1.67 6.29 -2.83
CA VAL A 163 -2.80 5.47 -3.31
C VAL A 163 -2.94 5.55 -4.83
N ALA A 164 -2.92 6.77 -5.38
CA ALA A 164 -3.10 6.97 -6.82
C ALA A 164 -1.93 6.39 -7.65
N TYR A 165 -0.70 6.58 -7.18
CA TYR A 165 0.50 6.04 -7.81
C TYR A 165 0.54 4.52 -7.72
N GLY A 166 0.24 3.97 -6.54
CA GLY A 166 0.17 2.52 -6.32
C GLY A 166 -0.89 1.86 -7.20
N TYR A 167 -2.05 2.49 -7.40
CA TYR A 167 -3.07 1.96 -8.31
C TYR A 167 -2.59 1.93 -9.76
N ARG A 168 -1.98 3.01 -10.27
CA ARG A 168 -1.41 3.04 -11.63
C ARG A 168 -0.34 1.97 -11.82
N LYS A 169 0.62 1.89 -10.89
CA LYS A 169 1.67 0.87 -10.92
C LYS A 169 1.14 -0.55 -10.76
N GLY A 170 0.08 -0.74 -9.96
CA GLY A 170 -0.59 -2.03 -9.85
C GLY A 170 -1.24 -2.47 -11.15
N VAL A 171 -1.88 -1.54 -11.87
CA VAL A 171 -2.43 -1.82 -13.21
C VAL A 171 -1.32 -2.21 -14.18
N ASP A 172 -0.18 -1.49 -14.18
CA ASP A 172 0.98 -1.83 -15.01
C ASP A 172 1.51 -3.25 -14.68
N ILE A 173 1.74 -3.55 -13.40
CA ILE A 173 2.22 -4.88 -12.95
C ILE A 173 1.27 -5.99 -13.38
N VAL A 174 -0.04 -5.78 -13.23
CA VAL A 174 -1.02 -6.81 -13.62
C VAL A 174 -1.12 -6.95 -15.13
N ASN A 175 -0.97 -5.86 -15.89
CA ASN A 175 -0.92 -5.93 -17.36
C ASN A 175 0.33 -6.69 -17.84
N ASP A 176 1.48 -6.47 -17.20
CA ASP A 176 2.71 -7.21 -17.48
C ASP A 176 2.57 -8.72 -17.15
N MET A 177 1.82 -9.06 -16.10
CA MET A 177 1.48 -10.45 -15.77
C MET A 177 0.48 -11.07 -16.76
N GLY A 178 -0.48 -10.29 -17.27
CA GLY A 178 -1.49 -10.73 -18.24
C GLY A 178 -0.98 -10.86 -19.68
N GLY A 179 0.10 -10.15 -20.03
CA GLY A 179 0.77 -10.21 -21.34
C GLY A 179 1.69 -11.43 -21.53
N GLY A 180 1.77 -12.32 -20.53
CA GLY A 180 2.79 -13.34 -20.46
C GLY A 180 4.10 -12.71 -20.00
N PHE A 181 4.62 -13.18 -18.86
CA PHE A 181 6.04 -13.08 -18.60
C PHE A 181 6.78 -13.57 -19.84
N PRO A 182 7.58 -12.75 -20.57
CA PRO A 182 8.70 -13.37 -21.26
C PRO A 182 9.50 -14.02 -20.14
N ALA A 183 9.58 -15.34 -20.20
CA ALA A 183 10.51 -16.14 -19.40
C ALA A 183 11.93 -15.57 -19.61
N LYS A 184 12.27 -14.57 -18.80
CA LYS A 184 13.62 -14.05 -18.59
C LYS A 184 13.92 -14.10 -17.10
N THR A 185 13.59 -15.23 -16.49
CA THR A 185 14.45 -15.85 -15.47
C THR A 185 15.24 -16.95 -16.16
N ASP A 186 16.06 -16.51 -17.13
CA ASP A 186 17.21 -17.29 -17.56
C ASP A 186 18.25 -17.25 -16.42
N GLY A 187 18.92 -18.38 -16.23
CA GLY A 187 19.67 -18.69 -15.03
C GLY A 187 20.83 -17.74 -14.77
N ARG A 188 20.66 -16.82 -13.81
CA ARG A 188 21.77 -16.32 -13.01
C ARG A 188 21.64 -16.81 -11.58
N SER A 189 21.77 -18.12 -11.45
CA SER A 189 22.50 -18.71 -10.35
C SER A 189 23.90 -18.07 -10.28
N VAL A 190 24.36 -17.84 -9.04
CA VAL A 190 25.75 -17.62 -8.64
C VAL A 190 26.49 -16.42 -9.26
N HIS A 191 26.35 -15.25 -8.62
CA HIS A 191 27.52 -14.42 -8.37
C HIS A 191 27.90 -14.59 -6.90
N SER A 192 28.77 -15.57 -6.71
CA SER A 192 29.62 -15.77 -5.56
C SER A 192 30.20 -14.45 -5.06
N TRP A 193 30.03 -14.22 -3.76
CA TRP A 193 30.95 -13.45 -2.94
C TRP A 193 32.41 -13.78 -3.33
N PRO A 194 33.30 -12.80 -3.50
CA PRO A 194 34.72 -13.07 -3.59
C PRO A 194 35.19 -13.52 -2.21
N VAL A 195 35.24 -14.84 -2.01
CA VAL A 195 36.08 -15.45 -1.00
C VAL A 195 37.52 -15.14 -1.41
N CYS A 196 38.19 -14.35 -0.59
CA CYS A 196 39.63 -14.19 -0.62
C CYS A 196 40.28 -15.56 -0.37
N ASP A 197 40.74 -16.21 -1.43
CA ASP A 197 41.77 -17.23 -1.34
C ASP A 197 43.02 -16.68 -2.04
N GLY A 198 43.92 -16.14 -1.23
CA GLY A 198 45.25 -15.73 -1.65
C GLY A 198 46.15 -16.95 -1.60
N SER A 199 46.43 -17.51 -2.77
CA SER A 199 47.42 -18.58 -2.91
C SER A 199 48.69 -18.04 -3.60
N ILE A 200 49.76 -17.99 -2.82
CA ILE A 200 51.13 -18.38 -3.19
C ILE A 200 51.85 -17.50 -4.24
N GLY A 201 52.81 -16.72 -3.74
CA GLY A 201 54.01 -16.23 -4.41
C GLY A 201 55.11 -16.09 -3.36
#